data_AF-A0A934NP98-F1
#
_entry.id   AF-A0A934NP98-F1
#
_cell.length_a   1.000
_cell.length_b   1.000
_cell.length_c   1.000
_cell.angle_alpha   90.00
_cell.angle_beta   90.00
_cell.angle_gamma   90.00
#
_symmetry.space_group_name_H-M   'P 1'
#
loop_
_entity.id
_entity.type
_entity.pdbx_description
1 polymer ?
#
loop_
_entity_poly.entity_id
_entity_poly.type
_entity_poly.pdbx_seq_one_letter_code
_entity_poly.pdbx_strand_id
1 'polypeptide(L)'
;MTTARKLLLCSAIGLTLAGCTETGSPAPDSGAFVEATSFVPAPPQLSAQSLPTPQQLSALVNAARNYGVDVADRVKMIEGNDDDNYQAAQKFATGSSAQTVEFTSVIDLGNGLISATGVNRSDNGFELEGSINFVADDGVWKIKRDLVCALVGGC
;
A
#
# COMPACT_ATOMS: atom_id res chain seq x y z
N MET A 1 16.40 42.66 44.31
CA MET A 1 15.17 42.47 45.11
C MET A 1 14.43 41.29 44.51
N THR A 2 14.51 40.14 45.18
CA THR A 2 14.06 38.83 44.70
C THR A 2 12.96 38.36 45.62
N THR A 3 11.78 37.99 45.11
CA THR A 3 10.78 37.26 45.90
C THR A 3 10.15 36.17 45.03
N ALA A 4 10.47 34.93 45.37
CA ALA A 4 9.85 33.71 44.86
C ALA A 4 8.59 33.38 45.68
N ARG A 5 7.56 32.83 45.03
CA ARG A 5 6.36 32.31 45.71
C ARG A 5 6.20 30.82 45.43
N LYS A 6 6.57 30.01 46.44
CA LYS A 6 6.27 28.58 46.57
C LYS A 6 4.81 28.43 47.04
N LEU A 7 4.05 27.50 46.46
CA LEU A 7 3.01 26.79 47.20
C LEU A 7 3.10 25.30 46.89
N LEU A 8 3.34 24.55 47.96
CA LEU A 8 3.39 23.11 48.11
C LEU A 8 2.04 22.72 48.73
N LEU A 9 1.31 21.77 48.16
CA LEU A 9 0.27 21.04 48.90
C LEU A 9 0.47 19.53 48.66
N CYS A 10 0.95 18.87 49.71
CA CYS A 10 0.94 17.43 49.91
C CYS A 10 -0.24 17.14 50.85
N SER A 11 -1.08 16.16 50.53
CA SER A 11 -1.78 15.35 51.55
C SER A 11 -2.20 14.01 50.94
N ALA A 12 -1.58 12.96 51.47
CA ALA A 12 -1.95 11.55 51.29
C ALA A 12 -3.01 11.14 52.32
N ILE A 13 -3.68 9.99 52.09
CA ILE A 13 -4.41 9.04 52.98
C ILE A 13 -5.41 8.32 52.04
N GLY A 14 -5.62 7.01 51.95
CA GLY A 14 -5.27 5.79 52.71
C GLY A 14 -6.28 4.70 52.29
N LEU A 15 -5.87 3.42 52.25
CA LEU A 15 -6.59 2.25 51.72
C LEU A 15 -7.89 1.86 52.49
N THR A 16 -8.89 1.29 51.79
CA THR A 16 -9.86 0.31 52.35
C THR A 16 -10.24 -0.77 51.31
N LEU A 17 -10.12 -2.05 51.70
CA LEU A 17 -10.65 -3.24 50.99
C LEU A 17 -12.11 -3.54 51.38
N ALA A 18 -12.77 -4.43 50.58
CA ALA A 18 -14.13 -4.99 50.66
C ALA A 18 -15.18 -4.19 49.87
N GLY A 19 -16.09 -4.74 49.06
CA GLY A 19 -16.50 -6.10 48.70
C GLY A 19 -17.83 -6.01 47.91
N CYS A 20 -17.97 -6.82 46.86
CA CYS A 20 -19.14 -7.23 46.04
C CYS A 20 -20.45 -6.40 46.00
N THR A 21 -20.96 -6.13 44.78
CA THR A 21 -22.22 -6.72 44.27
C THR A 21 -22.22 -6.72 42.73
N GLU A 22 -22.67 -7.84 42.17
CA GLU A 22 -22.75 -8.08 40.73
C GLU A 22 -23.71 -7.13 40.03
N THR A 23 -23.29 -6.60 38.89
CA THR A 23 -24.20 -6.16 37.84
C THR A 23 -23.58 -6.61 36.54
N GLY A 24 -24.15 -7.71 36.01
CA GLY A 24 -23.79 -8.24 34.71
C GLY A 24 -23.89 -7.14 33.67
N SER A 25 -22.79 -6.94 32.96
CA SER A 25 -22.80 -6.32 31.65
C SER A 25 -21.75 -7.09 30.86
N PRO A 26 -22.14 -7.84 29.81
CA PRO A 26 -21.13 -8.43 28.94
C PRO A 26 -20.30 -7.26 28.39
N ALA A 27 -18.98 -7.33 28.62
CA ALA A 27 -18.06 -6.48 27.90
C ALA A 27 -18.36 -6.63 26.40
N PRO A 28 -18.40 -5.56 25.61
CA PRO A 28 -18.36 -5.72 24.17
C PRO A 28 -16.99 -6.29 23.81
N ASP A 29 -16.91 -7.62 23.77
CA ASP A 29 -15.93 -8.33 22.99
C ASP A 29 -16.27 -8.01 21.53
N SER A 30 -15.66 -6.96 21.00
CA SER A 30 -15.88 -6.50 19.63
C SER A 30 -14.55 -6.13 19.01
N GLY A 31 -13.64 -7.10 19.05
CA GLY A 31 -12.75 -7.34 17.92
C GLY A 31 -13.43 -8.34 17.00
N ALA A 32 -14.48 -7.93 16.28
CA ALA A 32 -14.94 -8.70 15.13
C ALA A 32 -13.80 -8.69 14.10
N PHE A 33 -12.97 -9.73 14.10
CA PHE A 33 -12.09 -10.00 12.98
C PHE A 33 -13.01 -10.36 11.81
N VAL A 34 -13.27 -9.38 10.96
CA VAL A 34 -13.86 -9.64 9.65
C VAL A 34 -12.79 -10.39 8.89
N GLU A 35 -12.81 -11.72 8.96
CA GLU A 35 -12.06 -12.56 8.04
C GLU A 35 -12.47 -12.12 6.64
N ALA A 36 -11.51 -11.64 5.85
CA ALA A 36 -11.79 -11.07 4.55
C ALA A 36 -12.45 -12.14 3.68
N THR A 37 -13.69 -11.87 3.28
CA THR A 37 -14.42 -12.63 2.26
C THR A 37 -13.67 -12.51 0.93
N SER A 38 -12.71 -13.42 0.67
CA SER A 38 -12.04 -13.63 -0.62
C SER A 38 -11.38 -12.40 -1.28
N PHE A 39 -10.05 -12.40 -1.39
CA PHE A 39 -9.34 -11.46 -2.26
C PHE A 39 -9.54 -11.79 -3.75
N VAL A 40 -9.38 -10.77 -4.60
CA VAL A 40 -9.23 -10.96 -6.04
C VAL A 40 -7.86 -11.59 -6.31
N PRO A 41 -7.75 -12.65 -7.13
CA PRO A 41 -6.47 -13.24 -7.46
C PRO A 41 -5.57 -12.25 -8.18
N ALA A 42 -4.29 -12.22 -7.79
CA ALA A 42 -3.27 -11.44 -8.48
C ALA A 42 -3.04 -11.97 -9.92
N PRO A 43 -2.64 -11.12 -10.88
CA PRO A 43 -2.19 -11.57 -12.17
C PRO A 43 -0.92 -12.45 -12.03
N PRO A 44 -0.68 -13.38 -12.98
CA PRO A 44 0.55 -14.16 -13.00
C PRO A 44 1.79 -13.27 -13.01
N GLN A 45 2.84 -13.70 -12.30
CA GLN A 45 4.14 -13.02 -12.34
C GLN A 45 4.72 -13.04 -13.76
N LEU A 46 5.29 -11.92 -14.17
CA LEU A 46 5.86 -11.76 -15.51
C LEU A 46 7.34 -12.12 -15.48
N SER A 47 7.71 -13.27 -16.05
CA SER A 47 9.12 -13.70 -16.14
C SER A 47 9.97 -12.69 -16.92
N ALA A 48 11.16 -12.39 -16.41
CA ALA A 48 12.16 -11.56 -17.07
C ALA A 48 12.91 -12.24 -18.23
N GLN A 49 12.57 -13.49 -18.55
CA GLN A 49 13.16 -14.24 -19.67
C GLN A 49 12.65 -13.75 -21.04
N SER A 50 11.54 -13.02 -21.08
CA SER A 50 10.99 -12.44 -22.30
C SER A 50 10.45 -11.04 -22.05
N LEU A 51 10.34 -10.25 -23.12
CA LEU A 51 9.75 -8.92 -23.06
C LEU A 51 8.23 -9.02 -22.84
N PRO A 52 7.65 -8.34 -21.83
CA PRO A 52 6.21 -8.35 -21.59
C PRO A 52 5.42 -7.62 -22.67
N THR A 53 4.16 -8.00 -22.85
CA THR A 53 3.23 -7.26 -23.70
C THR A 53 2.71 -6.01 -22.97
N PRO A 54 2.25 -4.97 -23.70
CA PRO A 54 1.59 -3.81 -23.09
C PRO A 54 0.41 -4.20 -22.19
N GLN A 55 -0.38 -5.21 -22.59
CA GLN A 55 -1.53 -5.68 -21.83
C GLN A 55 -1.12 -6.35 -20.51
N GLN A 56 -0.03 -7.12 -20.51
CA GLN A 56 0.53 -7.73 -19.30
C GLN A 56 0.97 -6.66 -18.29
N LEU A 57 1.67 -5.62 -18.76
CA LEU A 57 2.10 -4.51 -17.89
C LEU A 57 0.92 -3.67 -17.40
N SER A 58 -0.12 -3.52 -18.20
CA SER A 58 -1.36 -2.84 -17.79
C SER A 58 -2.02 -3.60 -16.65
N ALA A 59 -2.16 -4.93 -16.79
CA ALA A 59 -2.70 -5.78 -15.74
C ALA A 59 -1.87 -5.72 -14.45
N LEU A 60 -0.53 -5.70 -14.56
CA LEU A 60 0.36 -5.58 -13.41
C LEU A 60 0.13 -4.25 -12.65
N VAL A 61 0.13 -3.11 -13.35
CA VAL A 61 -0.07 -1.79 -12.71
C VAL A 61 -1.46 -1.67 -12.09
N ASN A 62 -2.49 -2.13 -12.80
CA ASN A 62 -3.86 -2.08 -12.29
C ASN A 62 -4.03 -2.99 -11.06
N ALA A 63 -3.43 -4.18 -11.05
CA ALA A 63 -3.46 -5.06 -9.89
C ALA A 63 -2.71 -4.47 -8.69
N ALA A 64 -1.54 -3.85 -8.92
CA ALA A 64 -0.78 -3.16 -7.87
C ALA A 64 -1.55 -1.96 -7.27
N ARG A 65 -2.49 -1.38 -8.02
CA ARG A 65 -3.38 -0.31 -7.54
C ARG A 65 -4.71 -0.81 -6.97
N ASN A 66 -5.04 -2.08 -7.16
CA ASN A 66 -6.33 -2.64 -6.75
C ASN A 66 -6.31 -3.05 -5.27
N TYR A 67 -7.05 -2.34 -4.43
CA TYR A 67 -7.16 -2.67 -3.00
C TYR A 67 -7.77 -4.06 -2.75
N GLY A 68 -8.53 -4.61 -3.71
CA GLY A 68 -9.10 -5.96 -3.65
C GLY A 68 -8.12 -7.11 -3.88
N VAL A 69 -6.90 -6.84 -4.36
CA VAL A 69 -5.80 -7.83 -4.39
C VAL A 69 -5.17 -7.89 -2.99
N ASP A 70 -4.64 -9.04 -2.56
CA ASP A 70 -3.98 -9.12 -1.26
C ASP A 70 -2.72 -8.22 -1.19
N VAL A 71 -2.43 -7.65 -0.02
CA VAL A 71 -1.29 -6.73 0.14
C VAL A 71 0.05 -7.43 -0.12
N ALA A 72 0.23 -8.68 0.31
CA ALA A 72 1.45 -9.45 0.11
C ALA A 72 1.69 -9.71 -1.39
N ASP A 73 0.63 -9.83 -2.19
CA ASP A 73 0.76 -9.97 -3.64
C ASP A 73 1.07 -8.65 -4.33
N ARG A 74 0.46 -7.53 -3.89
CA ARG A 74 0.80 -6.20 -4.42
C ARG A 74 2.24 -5.81 -4.15
N VAL A 75 2.77 -6.14 -2.97
CA VAL A 75 4.17 -5.91 -2.59
C VAL A 75 5.13 -6.51 -3.61
N LYS A 76 4.88 -7.75 -4.05
CA LYS A 76 5.71 -8.47 -5.05
C LYS A 76 5.71 -7.81 -6.44
N MET A 77 4.76 -6.92 -6.73
CA MET A 77 4.66 -6.21 -8.02
C MET A 77 5.54 -4.96 -8.08
N ILE A 78 6.13 -4.54 -6.97
CA ILE A 78 6.93 -3.31 -6.85
C ILE A 78 8.37 -3.69 -6.52
N GLU A 79 9.33 -3.08 -7.22
CA GLU A 79 10.76 -3.26 -7.00
C GLU A 79 11.15 -3.00 -5.52
N GLY A 80 11.94 -3.93 -4.97
CA GLY A 80 12.51 -3.79 -3.63
C GLY A 80 11.49 -3.69 -2.49
N ASN A 81 10.21 -3.98 -2.74
CA ASN A 81 9.20 -4.15 -1.71
C ASN A 81 9.17 -5.62 -1.26
N ASP A 82 9.19 -5.81 0.06
CA ASP A 82 8.95 -7.08 0.74
C ASP A 82 7.83 -6.90 1.79
N ASP A 83 7.46 -7.99 2.46
CA ASP A 83 6.40 -7.99 3.46
C ASP A 83 6.72 -7.09 4.67
N ASP A 84 8.00 -6.79 4.91
CA ASP A 84 8.46 -5.88 5.97
C ASP A 84 8.41 -4.39 5.54
N ASN A 85 8.29 -4.11 4.24
CA ASN A 85 8.27 -2.77 3.65
C ASN A 85 7.04 -2.51 2.75
N TYR A 86 5.85 -2.90 3.19
CA TYR A 86 4.62 -2.82 2.39
C TYR A 86 3.97 -1.42 2.31
N GLN A 87 4.43 -0.43 3.08
CA GLN A 87 3.76 0.87 3.21
C GLN A 87 3.64 1.62 1.87
N ALA A 88 4.67 1.53 1.02
CA ALA A 88 4.65 2.13 -0.31
C ALA A 88 3.60 1.45 -1.21
N ALA A 89 3.50 0.11 -1.17
CA ALA A 89 2.49 -0.65 -1.90
C ALA A 89 1.07 -0.30 -1.41
N GLN A 90 0.90 -0.15 -0.10
CA GLN A 90 -0.38 0.20 0.49
C GLN A 90 -0.84 1.59 0.04
N LYS A 91 0.06 2.58 0.10
CA LYS A 91 -0.23 3.96 -0.35
C LYS A 91 -0.45 4.03 -1.86
N PHE A 92 0.28 3.22 -2.64
CA PHE A 92 0.11 3.17 -4.10
C PHE A 92 -1.30 2.69 -4.48
N ALA A 93 -1.85 1.71 -3.76
CA ALA A 93 -3.21 1.22 -3.96
C ALA A 93 -4.30 2.23 -3.53
N THR A 94 -4.06 3.01 -2.47
CA THR A 94 -5.06 3.97 -1.97
C THR A 94 -4.94 5.37 -2.59
N GLY A 95 -3.77 5.72 -3.12
CA GLY A 95 -3.45 7.04 -3.62
C GLY A 95 -3.93 7.31 -5.05
N SER A 96 -4.27 6.27 -5.81
CA SER A 96 -4.95 6.43 -7.09
C SER A 96 -6.45 6.40 -6.88
N SER A 97 -7.11 7.55 -7.00
CA SER A 97 -8.52 7.58 -7.40
C SER A 97 -8.71 6.60 -8.56
N ALA A 98 -9.85 5.89 -8.61
CA ALA A 98 -10.14 4.86 -9.62
C ALA A 98 -9.73 5.32 -11.03
N GLN A 99 -8.59 4.77 -11.44
CA GLN A 99 -7.84 5.12 -12.62
C GLN A 99 -7.32 3.82 -13.21
N THR A 100 -7.71 3.54 -14.44
CA THR A 100 -7.25 2.36 -15.17
C THR A 100 -6.11 2.76 -16.09
N VAL A 101 -5.01 2.02 -16.03
CA VAL A 101 -3.88 2.18 -16.94
C VAL A 101 -4.02 1.22 -18.11
N GLU A 102 -3.82 1.74 -19.32
CA GLU A 102 -3.81 0.98 -20.56
C GLU A 102 -2.58 1.37 -21.38
N PHE A 103 -1.59 0.47 -21.46
CA PHE A 103 -0.40 0.65 -22.28
C PHE A 103 -0.64 0.19 -23.71
N THR A 104 -0.06 0.93 -24.65
CA THR A 104 -0.13 0.66 -26.08
C THR A 104 1.23 0.29 -26.68
N SER A 105 2.32 0.61 -25.98
CA SER A 105 3.68 0.32 -26.45
C SER A 105 4.62 -0.02 -25.30
N VAL A 106 5.65 -0.82 -25.61
CA VAL A 106 6.75 -1.18 -24.71
C VAL A 106 8.06 -1.02 -25.46
N ILE A 107 9.03 -0.38 -24.82
CA ILE A 107 10.38 -0.16 -25.33
C ILE A 107 11.36 -0.79 -24.35
N ASP A 108 12.26 -1.62 -24.87
CA ASP A 108 13.40 -2.13 -24.11
C ASP A 108 14.47 -1.06 -23.99
N LEU A 109 14.84 -0.71 -22.76
CA LEU A 109 15.86 0.29 -22.45
C LEU A 109 17.24 -0.36 -22.18
N GLY A 110 17.31 -1.70 -22.21
CA GLY A 110 18.49 -2.48 -21.86
C GLY A 110 18.69 -2.64 -20.36
N ASN A 111 19.63 -3.53 -19.99
CA ASN A 111 20.04 -3.77 -18.60
C ASN A 111 18.88 -4.14 -17.65
N GLY A 112 17.88 -4.87 -18.14
CA GLY A 112 16.72 -5.27 -17.34
C GLY A 112 15.77 -4.11 -17.03
N LEU A 113 15.73 -3.07 -17.87
CA LEU A 113 14.79 -1.95 -17.76
C LEU A 113 13.95 -1.84 -19.03
N ILE A 114 12.66 -1.58 -18.85
CA ILE A 114 11.73 -1.31 -19.95
C ILE A 114 10.85 -0.12 -19.61
N SER A 115 10.34 0.58 -20.63
CA SER A 115 9.35 1.64 -20.48
C SER A 115 8.10 1.29 -21.26
N ALA A 116 6.93 1.34 -20.62
CA ALA A 116 5.64 1.20 -21.28
C ALA A 116 4.95 2.57 -21.36
N THR A 117 4.42 2.91 -22.54
CA THR A 117 3.69 4.17 -22.78
C THR A 117 2.21 3.87 -23.04
N GLY A 118 1.33 4.69 -22.50
CA GLY A 118 -0.11 4.47 -22.53
C GLY A 118 -0.92 5.62 -21.98
N VAL A 119 -2.19 5.34 -21.71
CA VAL A 119 -3.14 6.26 -21.09
C VAL A 119 -3.50 5.80 -19.69
N ASN A 120 -3.66 6.77 -18.79
CA ASN A 120 -4.32 6.61 -17.51
C ASN A 120 -5.69 7.26 -17.60
N ARG A 121 -6.76 6.45 -17.47
CA ARG A 121 -8.15 6.88 -17.61
C ARG A 121 -8.82 6.93 -16.25
N SER A 122 -9.33 8.08 -15.84
CA SER A 122 -10.14 8.23 -14.63
C SER A 122 -11.61 7.93 -14.89
N ASP A 123 -12.36 7.64 -13.83
CA ASP A 123 -13.80 7.31 -13.88
C ASP A 123 -14.67 8.39 -14.56
N ASN A 124 -14.25 9.65 -14.53
CA ASN A 124 -14.94 10.75 -15.22
C ASN A 124 -14.63 10.84 -16.73
N GLY A 125 -13.90 9.87 -17.28
CA GLY A 125 -13.55 9.79 -18.70
C GLY A 125 -12.37 10.66 -19.13
N PHE A 126 -11.67 11.30 -18.19
CA PHE A 126 -10.45 12.04 -18.50
C PHE A 126 -9.27 11.08 -18.69
N GLU A 127 -8.48 11.31 -19.73
CA GLU A 127 -7.32 10.50 -20.08
C GLU A 127 -6.05 11.33 -20.04
N LEU A 128 -5.02 10.80 -19.39
CA LEU A 128 -3.67 11.35 -19.38
C LEU A 128 -2.70 10.35 -20.00
N GLU A 129 -1.99 10.78 -21.04
CA GLU A 129 -0.88 10.01 -21.58
C GLU A 129 0.34 10.06 -20.64
N GLY A 130 1.08 8.96 -20.58
CA GLY A 130 2.30 8.87 -19.80
C GLY A 130 3.05 7.56 -20.00
N SER A 131 4.21 7.48 -19.37
CA SER A 131 5.06 6.30 -19.38
C SER A 131 5.39 5.81 -17.97
N ILE A 132 5.48 4.49 -17.81
CA ILE A 132 5.90 3.84 -16.56
C ILE A 132 7.09 2.95 -16.85
N ASN A 133 8.11 3.06 -16.01
CA ASN A 133 9.29 2.20 -16.06
C ASN A 133 9.06 0.92 -15.25
N PHE A 134 9.59 -0.18 -15.76
CA PHE A 134 9.62 -1.49 -15.10
C PHE A 134 11.04 -2.00 -15.09
N VAL A 135 11.35 -2.82 -14.09
CA VAL A 135 12.66 -3.41 -13.86
C VAL A 135 12.54 -4.93 -13.71
N ALA A 136 13.50 -5.66 -14.23
CA ALA A 136 13.68 -7.08 -13.96
C ALA A 136 14.36 -7.22 -12.59
N ASP A 137 13.59 -7.63 -11.59
CA ASP A 137 14.01 -7.79 -10.19
C ASP A 137 13.71 -9.23 -9.76
N ASP A 138 14.74 -9.95 -9.30
CA ASP A 138 14.69 -11.39 -9.01
C ASP A 138 14.11 -12.25 -10.16
N GLY A 139 14.41 -11.86 -11.41
CA GLY A 139 13.94 -12.59 -12.60
C GLY A 139 12.45 -12.35 -12.93
N VAL A 140 11.81 -11.35 -12.31
CA VAL A 140 10.41 -10.97 -12.55
C VAL A 140 10.33 -9.49 -12.91
N TRP A 141 9.50 -9.12 -13.88
CA TRP A 141 9.22 -7.72 -14.18
C TRP A 141 8.34 -7.09 -13.09
N LYS A 142 8.84 -6.02 -12.48
CA LYS A 142 8.16 -5.25 -11.42
C LYS A 142 8.07 -3.78 -11.79
N ILE A 143 7.11 -3.07 -11.20
CA ILE A 143 7.00 -1.61 -11.29
C ILE A 143 8.22 -1.01 -10.60
N LYS A 144 8.93 -0.12 -11.30
CA LYS A 144 10.11 0.53 -10.72
C LYS A 144 9.70 1.37 -9.49
N ARG A 145 10.46 1.23 -8.40
CA ARG A 145 10.13 1.79 -7.08
C ARG A 145 10.08 3.32 -7.10
N ASP A 146 10.90 3.96 -7.93
CA ASP A 146 11.00 5.41 -8.04
C ASP A 146 9.66 6.08 -8.37
N LEU A 147 8.90 5.52 -9.31
CA LEU A 147 7.56 6.00 -9.65
C LEU A 147 6.62 5.87 -8.45
N VAL A 148 6.66 4.73 -7.77
CA VAL A 148 5.81 4.47 -6.60
C VAL A 148 6.11 5.52 -5.53
N CYS A 149 7.38 5.73 -5.19
CA CYS A 149 7.79 6.72 -4.19
C CYS A 149 7.41 8.14 -4.58
N ALA A 150 7.57 8.52 -5.86
CA ALA A 150 7.18 9.84 -6.34
C ALA A 150 5.67 10.08 -6.18
N LEU A 151 4.84 9.07 -6.46
CA LEU A 151 3.38 9.18 -6.37
C LEU A 151 2.86 9.18 -4.93
N VAL A 152 3.52 8.47 -4.02
CA VAL A 152 3.09 8.38 -2.61
C VAL A 152 3.77 9.40 -1.69
N GLY A 153 4.61 10.28 -2.25
CA GLY A 153 5.30 11.35 -1.52
C GLY A 153 6.50 10.87 -0.68
N GLY A 154 7.08 9.72 -1.04
CA GLY A 154 8.30 9.18 -0.43
C GLY A 154 8.22 7.69 -0.07
N CYS A 155 9.38 7.04 -0.14
CA CYS A 155 9.72 5.81 0.55
C CYS A 155 11.11 6.01 1.19
#